data_AF-A0A317LYT4-F1
#
_entry.id   AF-A0A317LYT4-F1
#
_cell.length_a   1.000
_cell.length_b   1.000
_cell.length_c   1.000
_cell.angle_alpha   90.00
_cell.angle_beta   90.00
_cell.angle_gamma   90.00
#
_symmetry.space_group_name_H-M   'P 1'
#
loop_
_entity.id
_entity.type
_entity.pdbx_description
1 polymer ?
#
loop_
_entity_poly.entity_id
_entity_poly.type
_entity_poly.pdbx_seq_one_letter_code
_entity_poly.pdbx_strand_id
1 'polypeptide(L)'
;MPVCASADGTILRADLDGDGRLDEVRDPEREGTVAVVSDSDGDPWRADLDQALDWWHSRTSGLEARGTFGDFDGDGYVDLALFFSEPHLGDDPVDNMPVHEVRYGPLARDLSSDRVGPIRIGWGGFVYGVRATDQDGDGRAELQVFQTAGDGAVNHFTGRQDDGGVTVNEETVDFHDRSSWKATDLGWSDFGTCPED
;
A
#
# COMPACT_ATOMS: atom_id res chain seq x y z
N MET A 1 -17.74 -0.44 8.48
CA MET A 1 -17.92 1.01 8.78
C MET A 1 -17.46 1.80 7.58
N PRO A 2 -17.89 3.07 7.39
CA PRO A 2 -17.45 3.80 6.20
C PRO A 2 -15.94 4.02 6.24
N VAL A 3 -15.25 3.59 5.18
CA VAL A 3 -13.91 4.03 4.83
C VAL A 3 -14.04 5.40 4.15
N CYS A 4 -13.15 6.33 4.45
CA CYS A 4 -13.12 7.63 3.76
C CYS A 4 -11.71 8.21 3.73
N ALA A 5 -11.46 9.13 2.80
CA ALA A 5 -10.16 9.77 2.63
C ALA A 5 -10.24 11.30 2.68
N SER A 6 -9.08 11.95 2.87
CA SER A 6 -8.94 13.37 2.57
C SER A 6 -9.05 13.62 1.06
N ALA A 7 -9.45 14.84 0.68
CA ALA A 7 -9.60 15.20 -0.74
C ALA A 7 -8.30 15.09 -1.55
N ASP A 8 -7.14 15.20 -0.91
CA ASP A 8 -5.82 15.02 -1.54
C ASP A 8 -5.31 13.57 -1.50
N GLY A 9 -6.09 12.64 -0.91
CA GLY A 9 -5.77 11.22 -0.82
C GLY A 9 -4.56 10.89 0.07
N THR A 10 -4.13 11.82 0.92
CA THR A 10 -2.97 11.62 1.82
C THR A 10 -3.36 11.05 3.20
N ILE A 11 -4.64 11.10 3.54
CA ILE A 11 -5.20 10.57 4.79
C ILE A 11 -6.31 9.59 4.45
N LEU A 12 -6.28 8.39 5.04
CA LEU A 12 -7.36 7.42 5.05
C LEU A 12 -7.86 7.26 6.49
N ARG A 13 -9.18 7.20 6.65
CA ARG A 13 -9.85 6.89 7.92
C ARG A 13 -10.65 5.62 7.75
N ALA A 14 -10.31 4.61 8.55
CA ALA A 14 -10.92 3.30 8.52
C ALA A 14 -10.73 2.59 9.86
N ASP A 15 -11.56 1.60 10.17
CA ASP A 15 -11.33 0.69 11.29
C ASP A 15 -10.34 -0.39 10.85
N LEU A 16 -9.08 -0.25 11.24
CA LEU A 16 -8.03 -1.18 10.83
C LEU A 16 -8.00 -2.41 11.74
N ASP A 17 -8.22 -2.24 13.05
CA ASP A 17 -8.09 -3.30 14.05
C ASP A 17 -9.40 -4.02 14.41
N GLY A 18 -10.51 -3.60 13.80
CA GLY A 18 -11.82 -4.20 13.97
C GLY A 18 -12.49 -3.85 15.30
N ASP A 19 -12.00 -2.84 16.02
CA ASP A 19 -12.51 -2.46 17.34
C ASP A 19 -13.79 -1.60 17.30
N GLY A 20 -14.25 -1.24 16.11
CA GLY A 20 -15.43 -0.40 15.95
C GLY A 20 -15.14 1.10 15.86
N ARG A 21 -13.87 1.52 15.86
CA ARG A 21 -13.45 2.93 15.82
C ARG A 21 -12.64 3.22 14.57
N LEU A 22 -12.62 4.48 14.16
CA LEU A 22 -11.78 4.90 13.04
C LEU A 22 -10.36 5.15 13.52
N ASP A 23 -9.41 4.56 12.83
CA ASP A 23 -8.00 4.88 12.84
C ASP A 23 -7.67 5.85 11.70
N GLU A 24 -6.57 6.58 11.82
CA GLU A 24 -6.08 7.46 10.78
C GLU A 24 -4.77 6.94 10.19
N VAL A 25 -4.72 6.83 8.88
CA VAL A 25 -3.57 6.36 8.11
C VAL A 25 -3.06 7.53 7.28
N ARG A 26 -1.76 7.81 7.33
CA ARG A 26 -1.14 8.97 6.68
C ARG A 26 -0.06 8.53 5.69
N ASP A 27 -0.18 9.00 4.46
CA ASP A 27 0.81 8.86 3.39
C ASP A 27 1.04 10.24 2.71
N PRO A 28 1.74 11.17 3.38
CA PRO A 28 1.82 12.57 2.95
C PRO A 28 2.51 12.74 1.60
N GLU A 29 3.46 11.88 1.27
CA GLU A 29 4.20 11.93 0.00
C GLU A 29 3.53 11.09 -1.11
N ARG A 30 2.48 10.32 -0.77
CA ARG A 30 1.79 9.38 -1.68
C ARG A 30 2.74 8.38 -2.32
N GLU A 31 3.74 7.98 -1.54
CA GLU A 31 4.77 7.02 -1.93
C GLU A 31 4.50 5.66 -1.29
N GLY A 32 3.51 5.50 -0.42
CA GLY A 32 3.32 4.29 0.35
C GLY A 32 4.31 4.18 1.52
N THR A 33 4.82 5.31 2.02
CA THR A 33 5.55 5.39 3.29
C THR A 33 4.56 5.71 4.39
N VAL A 34 3.77 4.72 4.76
CA VAL A 34 2.56 4.94 5.55
C VAL A 34 2.86 4.90 7.05
N ALA A 35 2.26 5.84 7.78
CA ALA A 35 2.18 5.81 9.24
C ALA A 35 0.73 5.70 9.69
N VAL A 36 0.46 4.77 10.61
CA VAL A 36 -0.85 4.66 11.27
C VAL A 36 -0.82 5.42 12.58
N VAL A 37 -1.84 6.24 12.81
CA VAL A 37 -2.08 7.01 14.03
C VAL A 37 -3.53 6.81 14.42
N SER A 38 -3.77 6.05 15.49
CA SER A 38 -5.12 5.97 16.08
C SER A 38 -5.32 7.13 17.06
N ASP A 39 -6.34 7.97 16.83
CA ASP A 39 -6.63 9.17 17.64
C ASP A 39 -8.05 9.15 18.26
N SER A 40 -8.76 8.00 18.22
CA SER A 40 -10.17 7.96 18.64
C SER A 40 -10.37 7.46 20.08
N ASP A 41 -10.40 8.38 21.06
CA ASP A 41 -10.90 8.19 22.45
C ASP A 41 -10.47 6.89 23.20
N GLY A 42 -9.34 6.27 22.81
CA GLY A 42 -8.80 5.01 23.33
C GLY A 42 -7.29 5.09 23.60
N ASP A 43 -6.63 3.95 23.81
CA ASP A 43 -5.17 3.91 23.91
C ASP A 43 -4.56 4.13 22.52
N PRO A 44 -3.93 5.29 22.24
CA PRO A 44 -3.40 5.60 20.93
C PRO A 44 -2.29 4.60 20.60
N TRP A 45 -2.30 4.09 19.38
CA TRP A 45 -1.26 3.24 18.85
C TRP A 45 -0.69 3.84 17.57
N ARG A 46 0.56 3.49 17.32
CA ARG A 46 1.29 3.90 16.14
C ARG A 46 2.04 2.71 15.58
N ALA A 47 1.94 2.54 14.27
CA ALA A 47 2.77 1.61 13.54
C ALA A 47 3.30 2.29 12.29
N ASP A 48 4.54 1.98 11.94
CA ASP A 48 5.14 2.34 10.66
C ASP A 48 5.42 1.01 9.91
N LEU A 49 5.45 1.02 8.58
CA LEU A 49 5.61 -0.21 7.79
C LEU A 49 6.91 -0.97 8.12
N ASP A 50 7.98 -0.27 8.46
CA ASP A 50 9.26 -0.88 8.87
C ASP A 50 9.14 -1.69 10.18
N GLN A 51 8.22 -1.32 11.07
CA GLN A 51 7.95 -2.01 12.34
C GLN A 51 7.03 -3.23 12.14
N ALA A 52 6.22 -3.24 11.08
CA ALA A 52 5.29 -4.34 10.77
C ALA A 52 5.98 -5.67 10.43
N LEU A 53 7.32 -5.71 10.37
CA LEU A 53 8.13 -6.89 10.09
C LEU A 53 9.26 -7.11 11.13
N ASP A 54 8.95 -6.95 12.40
CA ASP A 54 9.90 -7.23 13.51
C ASP A 54 10.48 -8.66 13.51
N TRP A 55 9.83 -9.62 12.84
CA TRP A 55 10.38 -10.98 12.69
C TRP A 55 11.50 -11.10 11.63
N TRP A 56 11.62 -10.11 10.74
CA TRP A 56 12.58 -10.10 9.62
C TRP A 56 13.73 -9.11 9.79
N HIS A 57 13.83 -8.41 10.92
CA HIS A 57 14.83 -7.36 11.18
C HIS A 57 16.30 -7.72 10.86
N SER A 58 16.69 -9.01 10.89
CA SER A 58 18.04 -9.43 10.45
C SER A 58 18.20 -9.64 8.95
N ARG A 59 17.10 -9.81 8.20
CA ARG A 59 17.02 -10.05 6.75
C ARG A 59 16.54 -8.83 5.95
N THR A 60 15.99 -7.80 6.60
CA THR A 60 15.47 -6.57 5.96
C THR A 60 16.40 -5.36 6.07
N SER A 61 17.57 -5.52 6.71
CA SER A 61 18.57 -4.45 6.79
C SER A 61 18.98 -3.96 5.40
N GLY A 62 18.72 -2.68 5.10
CA GLY A 62 19.01 -2.04 3.82
C GLY A 62 17.90 -2.12 2.77
N LEU A 63 16.76 -2.77 3.06
CA LEU A 63 15.56 -2.70 2.23
C LEU A 63 14.73 -1.46 2.57
N GLU A 64 13.96 -0.97 1.62
CA GLU A 64 12.92 0.03 1.87
C GLU A 64 11.53 -0.61 1.87
N ALA A 65 10.70 -0.23 2.83
CA ALA A 65 9.29 -0.62 2.88
C ALA A 65 8.42 0.33 2.05
N ARG A 66 7.45 -0.25 1.35
CA ARG A 66 6.37 0.44 0.67
C ARG A 66 5.07 -0.31 0.91
N GLY A 67 3.98 0.39 1.15
CA GLY A 67 2.70 -0.25 1.43
C GLY A 67 1.53 0.70 1.30
N THR A 68 0.34 0.15 1.17
CA THR A 68 -0.90 0.92 1.08
C THR A 68 -2.07 0.10 1.60
N PHE A 69 -3.14 0.79 1.96
CA PHE A 69 -4.30 0.23 2.63
C PHE A 69 -5.53 0.29 1.71
N GLY A 70 -6.28 -0.80 1.62
CA GLY A 70 -7.51 -0.92 0.82
C GLY A 70 -8.20 -2.26 1.08
N ASP A 71 -9.50 -2.36 0.81
CA ASP A 71 -10.25 -3.63 0.91
C ASP A 71 -10.09 -4.42 -0.39
N PHE A 72 -8.98 -5.16 -0.53
CA PHE A 72 -8.67 -5.87 -1.78
C PHE A 72 -9.60 -7.08 -1.97
N ASP A 73 -9.96 -7.77 -0.89
CA ASP A 73 -10.81 -8.96 -0.97
C ASP A 73 -12.31 -8.73 -0.77
N GLY A 74 -12.73 -7.48 -0.63
CA GLY A 74 -14.12 -7.03 -0.62
C GLY A 74 -14.92 -7.56 0.56
N ASP A 75 -14.26 -7.85 1.68
CA ASP A 75 -14.89 -8.38 2.88
C ASP A 75 -15.34 -7.29 3.87
N GLY A 76 -15.04 -6.03 3.55
CA GLY A 76 -15.40 -4.84 4.31
C GLY A 76 -14.39 -4.45 5.38
N TYR A 77 -13.27 -5.18 5.49
CA TYR A 77 -12.11 -4.79 6.30
C TYR A 77 -11.01 -4.23 5.41
N VAL A 78 -10.22 -3.33 5.99
CA VAL A 78 -9.08 -2.75 5.28
C VAL A 78 -7.89 -3.71 5.40
N ASP A 79 -7.32 -4.05 4.25
CA ASP A 79 -6.12 -4.86 4.12
C ASP A 79 -4.87 -3.97 3.96
N LEU A 80 -3.69 -4.58 4.07
CA LEU A 80 -2.40 -3.96 3.82
C LEU A 80 -1.65 -4.70 2.72
N ALA A 81 -1.40 -4.03 1.58
CA ALA A 81 -0.43 -4.48 0.59
C ALA A 81 0.96 -3.96 0.96
N LEU A 82 1.97 -4.84 0.94
CA LEU A 82 3.28 -4.57 1.53
C LEU A 82 4.43 -5.10 0.66
N PHE A 83 5.44 -4.26 0.48
CA PHE A 83 6.64 -4.52 -0.31
C PHE A 83 7.89 -4.16 0.47
N PHE A 84 8.90 -5.03 0.44
CA PHE A 84 10.26 -4.72 0.90
C PHE A 84 11.22 -5.00 -0.24
N SER A 85 11.90 -3.97 -0.72
CA SER A 85 12.79 -4.08 -1.86
C SER A 85 14.11 -3.35 -1.63
N GLU A 86 15.17 -3.84 -2.27
CA GLU A 86 16.47 -3.16 -2.22
C GLU A 86 16.38 -1.87 -3.04
N PRO A 87 16.76 -0.72 -2.46
CA PRO A 87 16.68 0.56 -3.15
C PRO A 87 17.59 0.59 -4.36
N HIS A 88 17.07 1.21 -5.42
CA HIS A 88 17.83 1.43 -6.64
C HIS A 88 18.80 2.61 -6.47
N LEU A 89 20.11 2.33 -6.48
CA LEU A 89 21.18 3.33 -6.30
C LEU A 89 21.91 3.72 -7.61
N GLY A 90 21.48 3.24 -8.78
CA GLY A 90 22.20 3.38 -10.05
C GLY A 90 21.28 3.48 -11.28
N ASP A 91 21.75 3.02 -12.44
CA ASP A 91 20.98 3.02 -13.70
C ASP A 91 20.22 1.69 -13.90
N ASP A 92 20.87 0.56 -13.62
CA ASP A 92 20.29 -0.77 -13.76
C ASP A 92 19.49 -1.18 -12.53
N PRO A 93 18.25 -1.64 -12.67
CA PRO A 93 17.44 -2.04 -11.53
C PRO A 93 17.96 -3.33 -10.89
N VAL A 94 17.85 -3.40 -9.56
CA VAL A 94 18.16 -4.61 -8.79
C VAL A 94 16.87 -5.43 -8.65
N ASP A 95 16.92 -6.68 -9.08
CA ASP A 95 15.83 -7.65 -8.88
C ASP A 95 15.96 -8.27 -7.47
N ASN A 96 15.54 -7.52 -6.46
CA ASN A 96 15.59 -7.94 -5.08
C ASN A 96 14.44 -7.34 -4.28
N MET A 97 13.32 -8.06 -4.27
CA MET A 97 12.14 -7.75 -3.48
C MET A 97 11.71 -8.99 -2.70
N PRO A 98 12.31 -9.25 -1.53
CA PRO A 98 12.04 -10.49 -0.78
C PRO A 98 10.66 -10.54 -0.12
N VAL A 99 9.95 -9.41 -0.01
CA VAL A 99 8.58 -9.36 0.52
C VAL A 99 7.69 -8.62 -0.47
N HIS A 100 6.58 -9.26 -0.82
CA HIS A 100 5.48 -8.73 -1.62
C HIS A 100 4.22 -9.52 -1.28
N GLU A 101 3.48 -9.05 -0.27
CA GLU A 101 2.35 -9.75 0.32
C GLU A 101 1.19 -8.81 0.60
N VAL A 102 -0.01 -9.37 0.67
CA VAL A 102 -1.19 -8.71 1.21
C VAL A 102 -1.54 -9.35 2.54
N ARG A 103 -1.75 -8.52 3.55
CA ARG A 103 -2.24 -8.90 4.88
C ARG A 103 -3.69 -8.49 4.96
N TYR A 104 -4.56 -9.46 5.10
CA TYR A 104 -5.98 -9.19 5.05
C TYR A 104 -6.52 -8.76 6.42
N GLY A 105 -7.42 -7.80 6.43
CA GLY A 105 -8.01 -7.24 7.63
C GLY A 105 -8.97 -8.22 8.35
N PRO A 106 -9.36 -7.90 9.60
CA PRO A 106 -8.81 -6.83 10.44
C PRO A 106 -7.34 -7.09 10.79
N LEU A 107 -6.55 -6.02 10.88
CA LEU A 107 -5.13 -6.05 11.20
C LEU A 107 -4.92 -5.93 12.72
N ALA A 108 -3.90 -6.58 13.26
CA ALA A 108 -3.45 -6.25 14.61
C ALA A 108 -2.80 -4.85 14.64
N ARG A 109 -2.61 -4.29 15.85
CA ARG A 109 -1.98 -2.95 16.05
C ARG A 109 -0.50 -2.88 15.68
N ASP A 110 0.12 -4.01 15.38
CA ASP A 110 1.46 -4.11 14.77
C ASP A 110 1.40 -4.35 13.25
N LEU A 111 0.21 -4.18 12.66
CA LEU A 111 -0.13 -4.42 11.25
C LEU A 111 0.03 -5.89 10.81
N SER A 112 0.12 -6.83 11.74
CA SER A 112 0.10 -8.26 11.42
C SER A 112 -1.31 -8.78 11.12
N SER A 113 -1.40 -9.90 10.41
CA SER A 113 -2.65 -10.61 10.14
C SER A 113 -2.41 -12.12 10.13
N ASP A 114 -3.41 -12.89 10.56
CA ASP A 114 -3.43 -14.35 10.43
C ASP A 114 -3.76 -14.81 8.99
N ARG A 115 -4.30 -13.91 8.14
CA ARG A 115 -4.64 -14.18 6.74
C ARG A 115 -3.68 -13.37 5.85
N VAL A 116 -2.75 -14.06 5.21
CA VAL A 116 -1.76 -13.47 4.30
C VAL A 116 -1.87 -14.11 2.92
N GLY A 117 -1.88 -13.29 1.88
CA GLY A 117 -1.88 -13.68 0.48
C GLY A 117 -0.63 -13.19 -0.26
N PRO A 118 -0.22 -13.85 -1.36
CA PRO A 118 0.88 -13.36 -2.17
C PRO A 118 0.46 -12.13 -2.98
N ILE A 119 1.38 -11.20 -3.18
CA ILE A 119 1.32 -10.30 -4.34
C ILE A 119 2.10 -10.98 -5.47
N ARG A 120 1.42 -11.38 -6.55
CA ARG A 120 2.03 -12.00 -7.72
C ARG A 120 2.44 -10.91 -8.69
N ILE A 121 3.73 -10.60 -8.70
CA ILE A 121 4.32 -9.59 -9.58
C ILE A 121 5.32 -10.25 -10.51
N GLY A 122 5.30 -9.86 -11.79
CA GLY A 122 6.14 -10.49 -12.83
C GLY A 122 7.64 -10.28 -12.62
N TRP A 123 8.03 -9.21 -11.91
CA TRP A 123 9.42 -8.87 -11.66
C TRP A 123 9.62 -8.16 -10.32
N GLY A 124 10.70 -8.51 -9.60
CA GLY A 124 10.98 -8.09 -8.23
C GLY A 124 11.87 -6.86 -8.11
N GLY A 125 11.71 -5.89 -9.01
CA GLY A 125 12.44 -4.62 -8.95
C GLY A 125 11.96 -3.67 -7.86
N PHE A 126 12.74 -2.62 -7.61
CA PHE A 126 12.42 -1.58 -6.62
C PHE A 126 11.08 -0.91 -6.88
N VAL A 127 10.25 -0.82 -5.83
CA VAL A 127 8.97 -0.10 -5.86
C VAL A 127 9.19 1.31 -5.35
N TYR A 128 8.97 2.31 -6.21
CA TYR A 128 9.04 3.72 -5.82
C TYR A 128 7.86 4.10 -4.94
N GLY A 129 6.67 3.60 -5.26
CA GLY A 129 5.52 3.72 -4.37
C GLY A 129 4.34 2.87 -4.77
N VAL A 130 3.38 2.76 -3.85
CA VAL A 130 2.14 2.02 -4.04
C VAL A 130 0.95 2.79 -3.51
N ARG A 131 -0.21 2.58 -4.14
CA ARG A 131 -1.46 3.25 -3.77
C ARG A 131 -2.63 2.30 -3.94
N ALA A 132 -3.66 2.45 -3.12
CA ALA A 132 -4.93 1.75 -3.31
C ALA A 132 -5.97 2.71 -3.90
N THR A 133 -6.83 2.18 -4.76
CA THR A 133 -7.90 2.89 -5.49
C THR A 133 -9.12 2.00 -5.63
N ASP A 134 -10.30 2.56 -5.89
CA ASP A 134 -11.50 1.82 -6.35
C ASP A 134 -11.97 2.52 -7.63
N GLN A 135 -11.18 2.38 -8.70
CA GLN A 135 -11.36 3.18 -9.91
C GLN A 135 -12.56 2.69 -10.74
N ASP A 136 -12.86 1.39 -10.66
CA ASP A 136 -13.98 0.80 -11.39
C ASP A 136 -15.29 0.79 -10.58
N GLY A 137 -15.23 1.15 -9.29
CA GLY A 137 -16.38 1.36 -8.43
C GLY A 137 -17.08 0.05 -8.07
N ASP A 138 -16.37 -1.08 -8.10
CA ASP A 138 -16.92 -2.39 -7.76
C ASP A 138 -16.91 -2.66 -6.23
N GLY A 139 -16.28 -1.77 -5.46
CA GLY A 139 -16.19 -1.82 -4.01
C GLY A 139 -15.02 -2.65 -3.49
N ARG A 140 -14.13 -3.14 -4.37
CA ARG A 140 -12.83 -3.71 -4.03
C ARG A 140 -11.75 -2.71 -4.39
N ALA A 141 -10.67 -2.71 -3.62
CA ALA A 141 -9.51 -1.92 -3.97
C ALA A 141 -8.71 -2.57 -5.10
N GLU A 142 -8.20 -1.76 -6.02
CA GLU A 142 -7.07 -2.08 -6.88
C GLU A 142 -5.76 -1.57 -6.27
N LEU A 143 -4.69 -2.34 -6.48
CA LEU A 143 -3.33 -1.97 -6.09
C LEU A 143 -2.61 -1.29 -7.26
N GLN A 144 -2.26 -0.03 -7.11
CA GLN A 144 -1.43 0.71 -8.07
C GLN A 144 0.04 0.61 -7.63
N VAL A 145 0.90 0.09 -8.51
CA VAL A 145 2.34 -0.12 -8.23
C VAL A 145 3.18 0.72 -9.17
N PHE A 146 4.00 1.61 -8.62
CA PHE A 146 4.98 2.40 -9.35
C PHE A 146 6.36 1.78 -9.15
N GLN A 147 6.84 1.03 -10.14
CA GLN A 147 8.06 0.25 -10.06
C GLN A 147 9.13 0.83 -10.99
N THR A 148 10.40 0.70 -10.62
CA THR A 148 11.52 1.07 -11.51
C THR A 148 11.42 0.37 -12.86
N ALA A 149 11.82 1.02 -13.94
CA ALA A 149 11.98 0.39 -15.26
C ALA A 149 13.45 0.38 -15.72
N GLY A 150 14.37 0.82 -14.85
CA GLY A 150 15.74 1.18 -15.23
C GLY A 150 15.83 2.54 -15.90
N ASP A 151 17.05 3.06 -16.10
CA ASP A 151 17.34 4.27 -16.88
C ASP A 151 16.56 5.53 -16.46
N GLY A 152 16.19 5.63 -15.18
CA GLY A 152 15.42 6.76 -14.63
C GLY A 152 13.93 6.73 -14.96
N ALA A 153 13.42 5.61 -15.46
CA ALA A 153 12.02 5.40 -15.77
C ALA A 153 11.25 4.66 -14.68
N VAL A 154 9.94 4.86 -14.65
CA VAL A 154 8.99 4.27 -13.70
C VAL A 154 7.81 3.70 -14.48
N ASN A 155 7.61 2.39 -14.37
CA ASN A 155 6.41 1.72 -14.86
C ASN A 155 5.30 1.83 -13.81
N HIS A 156 4.07 2.04 -14.27
CA HIS A 156 2.87 1.95 -13.46
C HIS A 156 2.10 0.69 -13.83
N PHE A 157 1.80 -0.15 -12.84
CA PHE A 157 1.00 -1.35 -12.97
C PHE A 157 -0.24 -1.30 -12.07
N THR A 158 -1.29 -2.01 -12.46
CA THR A 158 -2.46 -2.27 -11.61
C THR A 158 -2.50 -3.74 -11.23
N GLY A 159 -2.68 -4.00 -9.94
CA GLY A 159 -2.95 -5.31 -9.37
C GLY A 159 -4.38 -5.42 -8.89
N ARG A 160 -4.96 -6.62 -9.02
CA ARG A 160 -6.31 -6.94 -8.57
C ARG A 160 -6.30 -8.22 -7.76
N GLN A 161 -7.25 -8.32 -6.84
CA GLN A 161 -7.45 -9.54 -6.06
C GLN A 161 -7.85 -10.71 -6.96
N ASP A 162 -7.09 -11.81 -6.90
CA ASP A 162 -7.42 -13.09 -7.51
C ASP A 162 -6.72 -14.26 -6.80
N ASP A 163 -7.30 -15.45 -6.90
CA ASP A 163 -6.70 -16.71 -6.42
C ASP A 163 -6.08 -16.62 -4.99
N GLY A 164 -6.75 -15.90 -4.07
CA GLY A 164 -6.31 -15.73 -2.67
C GLY A 164 -5.08 -14.82 -2.49
N GLY A 165 -4.82 -13.92 -3.43
CA GLY A 165 -3.76 -12.91 -3.39
C GLY A 165 -4.10 -11.73 -4.29
N VAL A 166 -3.12 -10.88 -4.57
CA VAL A 166 -3.23 -9.80 -5.56
C VAL A 166 -2.30 -10.10 -6.72
N THR A 167 -2.81 -10.13 -7.95
CA THR A 167 -1.97 -10.28 -9.15
C THR A 167 -1.77 -8.93 -9.81
N VAL A 168 -0.52 -8.51 -9.94
CA VAL A 168 -0.10 -7.29 -10.63
C VAL A 168 0.09 -7.61 -12.11
N ASN A 169 -0.66 -6.93 -12.97
CA ASN A 169 -0.58 -7.15 -14.42
C ASN A 169 0.83 -6.86 -14.94
N GLU A 170 1.30 -7.69 -15.87
CA GLU A 170 2.58 -7.47 -16.56
C GLU A 170 2.52 -6.35 -17.60
N GLU A 171 1.31 -5.98 -18.04
CA GLU A 171 1.10 -4.85 -18.95
C GLU A 171 1.14 -3.54 -18.17
N THR A 172 2.10 -2.69 -18.52
CA THR A 172 2.22 -1.34 -17.99
C THR A 172 0.99 -0.51 -18.36
N VAL A 173 0.35 0.10 -17.36
CA VAL A 173 -0.76 1.04 -17.54
C VAL A 173 -0.26 2.37 -18.08
N ASP A 174 0.82 2.89 -17.49
CA ASP A 174 1.47 4.12 -17.92
C ASP A 174 2.98 4.12 -17.60
N PHE A 175 3.70 5.01 -18.26
CA PHE A 175 5.14 5.18 -18.13
C PHE A 175 5.47 6.61 -17.70
N HIS A 176 6.34 6.75 -16.72
CA HIS A 176 6.73 8.04 -16.18
C HIS A 176 8.26 8.19 -16.11
N ASP A 177 8.72 9.44 -16.21
CA ASP A 177 10.05 9.79 -15.72
C ASP A 177 10.05 9.74 -14.19
N ARG A 178 11.17 9.35 -13.59
CA ARG A 178 11.36 9.31 -12.13
C ARG A 178 11.03 10.64 -11.43
N SER A 179 11.16 11.76 -12.10
CA SER A 179 10.83 13.09 -11.55
C SER A 179 9.33 13.41 -11.53
N SER A 180 8.50 12.62 -12.22
CA SER A 180 7.11 12.99 -12.55
C SER A 180 6.04 12.02 -12.05
N TRP A 181 6.38 10.75 -11.80
CA TRP A 181 5.40 9.70 -11.44
C TRP A 181 4.54 10.06 -10.21
N LYS A 182 5.08 10.86 -9.27
CA LYS A 182 4.35 11.29 -8.07
C LYS A 182 3.11 12.13 -8.39
N ALA A 183 3.12 12.83 -9.53
CA ALA A 183 2.03 13.71 -9.96
C ALA A 183 0.79 12.96 -10.46
N THR A 184 0.83 11.64 -10.56
CA THR A 184 -0.33 10.83 -10.95
C THR A 184 -1.45 10.98 -9.91
N ASP A 185 -2.67 11.27 -10.35
CA ASP A 185 -3.84 11.47 -9.46
C ASP A 185 -4.54 10.15 -9.12
N LEU A 186 -3.82 9.25 -8.45
CA LEU A 186 -4.33 7.97 -7.94
C LEU A 186 -4.10 7.82 -6.44
N GLY A 187 -4.97 7.13 -5.73
CA GLY A 187 -4.90 6.91 -4.29
C GLY A 187 -6.28 6.99 -3.67
N TRP A 188 -6.36 7.08 -2.35
CA TRP A 188 -7.59 6.92 -1.59
C TRP A 188 -8.72 7.92 -1.87
N SER A 189 -8.47 8.98 -2.64
CA SER A 189 -9.46 10.01 -2.96
C SER A 189 -10.74 9.46 -3.63
N ASP A 190 -10.67 8.28 -4.25
CA ASP A 190 -11.81 7.61 -4.88
C ASP A 190 -12.60 6.69 -3.94
N PHE A 191 -12.08 6.34 -2.76
CA PHE A 191 -12.83 5.65 -1.69
C PHE A 191 -13.93 6.53 -1.05
N GLY A 192 -14.01 7.79 -1.46
CA GLY A 192 -14.95 8.77 -0.94
C GLY A 192 -14.34 9.69 0.11
N THR A 193 -14.83 10.92 0.19
CA THR A 193 -14.28 11.93 1.11
C THR A 193 -14.91 11.85 2.49
N CYS A 194 -14.11 12.01 3.54
CA CYS A 194 -14.64 12.10 4.90
C CYS A 194 -15.59 13.31 5.04
N PRO A 195 -16.71 13.19 5.78
CA PRO A 195 -17.55 14.33 6.09
C PRO A 195 -16.72 15.41 6.80
N GLU A 196 -16.92 16.68 6.45
CA GLU A 196 -16.40 17.79 7.25
C GLU A 196 -17.16 17.81 8.58
N ASP A 197 -16.43 17.79 9.70
CA ASP A 197 -16.99 17.93 11.07
C ASP A 197 -17.57 19.35 11.32
#